data_AF-A0A965G576-F1
#
_entry.id   AF-A0A965G576-F1
#
_cell.length_a   1.000
_cell.length_b   1.000
_cell.length_c   1.000
_cell.angle_alpha   90.00
_cell.angle_beta   90.00
_cell.angle_gamma   90.00
#
_symmetry.space_group_name_H-M   'P 1'
#
loop_
_entity.id
_entity.type
_entity.pdbx_description
1 polymer ?
#
loop_
_entity_poly.entity_id
_entity_poly.type
_entity_poly.pdbx_seq_one_letter_code
_entity_poly.pdbx_strand_id
1 'polypeptide(L)'
;MPREDLKIHVWMEQLRRMREMQYAYHKKFFHGLYFFLVLVIGCLLWDSPVSLALVPLLVITAGTQSCFYLHFVDFARLHARFVEGRLNKALDKSSLVGSEIEDLYFYPIDAPKIGGFVPSTPLRFFSFFTLHWVTLWLGLAAFALWRLFPMMGECGKHYLILLVLWGGLNLIYLVWFFAKAQDSKSLANYLKKAS
;
A
#
# COMPACT_ATOMS: atom_id res chain seq x y z
N MET A 1 -30.51 -27.71 3.08
CA MET A 1 -30.48 -26.36 2.49
C MET A 1 -30.66 -26.50 0.99
N PRO A 2 -31.57 -25.75 0.35
CA PRO A 2 -31.65 -25.59 -1.10
C PRO A 2 -30.27 -25.27 -1.70
N ARG A 3 -30.03 -25.71 -2.94
CA ARG A 3 -28.73 -25.56 -3.63
C ARG A 3 -28.32 -24.09 -3.81
N GLU A 4 -29.29 -23.20 -3.91
CA GLU A 4 -29.07 -21.75 -4.02
C GLU A 4 -28.66 -21.13 -2.68
N ASP A 5 -29.34 -21.50 -1.59
CA ASP A 5 -28.98 -21.04 -0.24
C ASP A 5 -27.55 -21.46 0.14
N LEU A 6 -27.13 -22.66 -0.27
CA LEU A 6 -25.76 -23.12 -0.08
C LEU A 6 -24.74 -22.26 -0.86
N LYS A 7 -25.05 -21.88 -2.11
CA LYS A 7 -24.19 -21.00 -2.91
C LYS A 7 -24.07 -19.61 -2.30
N ILE A 8 -25.20 -19.03 -1.87
CA ILE A 8 -25.24 -17.73 -1.20
C ILE A 8 -24.41 -17.78 0.08
N HIS A 9 -24.56 -18.83 0.89
CA HIS A 9 -23.78 -19.01 2.11
C HIS A 9 -22.27 -19.08 1.83
N VAL A 10 -21.85 -19.86 0.82
CA VAL A 10 -20.44 -19.94 0.41
C VAL A 10 -19.90 -18.58 -0.04
N TRP A 11 -20.67 -17.81 -0.82
CA TRP A 11 -20.25 -16.48 -1.24
C TRP A 11 -20.18 -15.47 -0.09
N MET A 12 -21.14 -15.50 0.85
CA MET A 12 -21.07 -14.66 2.05
C MET A 12 -19.82 -14.96 2.89
N GLU A 13 -19.49 -16.25 3.05
CA GLU A 13 -18.29 -16.67 3.78
C GLU A 13 -17.00 -16.26 3.05
N GLN A 14 -16.98 -16.37 1.72
CA GLN A 14 -15.87 -15.85 0.91
C GLN A 14 -15.74 -14.33 1.05
N LEU A 15 -16.84 -13.59 0.99
CA LEU A 15 -16.84 -12.14 1.17
C LEU A 15 -16.31 -11.75 2.55
N ARG A 16 -16.78 -12.41 3.61
CA ARG A 16 -16.30 -12.22 4.99
C ARG A 16 -14.78 -12.42 5.07
N ARG A 17 -14.26 -13.53 4.53
CA ARG A 17 -12.82 -13.82 4.51
C ARG A 17 -12.02 -12.74 3.76
N MET A 18 -12.55 -12.21 2.66
CA MET A 18 -11.87 -11.14 1.93
C MET A 18 -11.84 -9.83 2.71
N ARG A 19 -12.94 -9.47 3.39
CA ARG A 19 -12.99 -8.29 4.26
C ARG A 19 -12.03 -8.43 5.45
N GLU A 20 -11.93 -9.61 6.03
CA GLU A 20 -10.97 -9.90 7.11
C GLU A 20 -9.52 -9.81 6.64
N MET A 21 -9.22 -10.35 5.45
CA MET A 21 -7.92 -10.21 4.82
C MET A 21 -7.56 -8.74 4.61
N GLN A 22 -8.48 -7.95 4.08
CA GLN A 22 -8.31 -6.50 3.89
C GLN A 22 -8.01 -5.81 5.22
N TYR A 23 -8.79 -6.07 6.26
CA TYR A 23 -8.56 -5.52 7.60
C TYR A 23 -7.19 -5.92 8.17
N ALA A 24 -6.81 -7.19 8.03
CA ALA A 24 -5.53 -7.70 8.53
C ALA A 24 -4.34 -7.02 7.84
N TYR A 25 -4.36 -6.85 6.52
CA TYR A 25 -3.30 -6.16 5.79
C TYR A 25 -3.29 -4.66 6.06
N HIS A 26 -4.46 -4.03 6.20
CA HIS A 26 -4.56 -2.65 6.64
C HIS A 26 -3.93 -2.49 8.04
N LYS A 27 -4.25 -3.36 9.00
CA LYS A 27 -3.62 -3.36 10.31
C LYS A 27 -2.10 -3.50 10.22
N LYS A 28 -1.59 -4.45 9.42
CA LYS A 28 -0.15 -4.64 9.20
C LYS A 28 0.53 -3.40 8.59
N PHE A 29 -0.13 -2.72 7.66
CA PHE A 29 0.35 -1.46 7.08
C PHE A 29 0.62 -0.41 8.16
N PHE A 30 -0.36 -0.15 9.04
CA PHE A 30 -0.19 0.83 10.12
C PHE A 30 0.84 0.40 11.16
N HIS A 31 0.87 -0.88 11.53
CA HIS A 31 1.90 -1.39 12.46
C HIS A 31 3.30 -1.22 11.86
N GLY A 32 3.45 -1.52 10.56
CA GLY A 32 4.69 -1.28 9.84
C GLY A 32 5.09 0.19 9.86
N LEU A 33 4.17 1.10 9.52
CA LEU A 33 4.42 2.55 9.57
C LEU A 33 4.88 3.01 10.96
N TYR A 34 4.18 2.62 12.03
CA TYR A 34 4.56 3.00 13.38
C TYR A 34 5.89 2.39 13.82
N PHE A 35 6.14 1.13 13.46
CA PHE A 35 7.41 0.47 13.74
C PHE A 35 8.58 1.21 13.10
N PHE A 36 8.51 1.50 11.79
CA PHE A 36 9.55 2.27 11.12
C PHE A 36 9.66 3.69 11.67
N LEU A 37 8.55 4.31 12.10
CA LEU A 37 8.56 5.66 12.64
C LEU A 37 9.33 5.70 13.96
N VAL A 38 9.06 4.75 14.85
CA VAL A 38 9.81 4.58 16.11
C VAL A 38 11.29 4.32 15.83
N LEU A 39 11.62 3.46 14.87
CA LEU A 39 13.01 3.20 14.49
C LEU A 39 13.70 4.47 13.97
N VAL A 40 13.08 5.21 13.05
CA VAL A 40 13.64 6.43 12.49
C VAL A 40 13.81 7.51 13.56
N ILE A 41 12.81 7.72 14.42
CA ILE A 41 12.93 8.64 15.55
C ILE A 41 14.05 8.20 16.49
N GLY A 42 14.14 6.90 16.82
CA GLY A 42 15.22 6.35 17.64
C GLY A 42 16.60 6.62 17.03
N CYS A 43 16.76 6.41 15.72
CA CYS A 43 18.01 6.71 15.01
C CYS A 43 18.37 8.20 15.03
N LEU A 44 17.38 9.08 14.89
CA LEU A 44 17.55 10.54 14.94
C LEU A 44 17.92 11.05 16.33
N LEU A 45 17.37 10.44 17.39
CA LEU A 45 17.66 10.77 18.79
C LEU A 45 19.02 10.22 19.24
N TRP A 46 19.42 9.06 18.72
CA TRP A 46 20.73 8.46 19.02
C TRP A 46 21.90 9.28 18.46
N ASP A 47 21.68 9.99 17.35
CA ASP A 47 22.59 10.99 16.78
C ASP A 47 24.04 10.54 16.55
N SER A 48 24.24 9.27 16.19
CA SER A 48 25.53 8.79 15.69
C SER A 48 25.58 8.87 14.16
N PRO A 49 26.76 8.99 13.54
CA PRO A 49 26.87 8.94 12.07
C PRO A 49 26.23 7.68 11.47
N VAL A 50 26.37 6.53 12.13
CA VAL A 50 25.77 5.26 11.68
C VAL A 50 24.25 5.32 11.78
N SER A 51 23.69 5.80 12.89
CA SER A 51 22.24 5.88 13.07
C SER A 51 21.59 6.86 12.10
N LEU A 52 22.22 8.02 11.85
CA LEU A 52 21.74 8.98 10.85
C LEU A 52 21.82 8.39 9.43
N ALA A 53 22.87 7.62 9.11
CA ALA A 53 23.01 6.94 7.82
C ALA A 53 21.98 5.80 7.61
N LEU A 54 21.40 5.27 8.67
CA LEU A 54 20.34 4.26 8.56
C LEU A 54 18.99 4.89 8.20
N VAL A 55 18.72 6.13 8.58
CA VAL A 55 17.40 6.76 8.42
C VAL A 55 16.91 6.75 6.95
N PRO A 56 17.67 7.21 5.95
CA PRO A 56 17.19 7.22 4.57
C PRO A 56 16.95 5.80 4.01
N LEU A 57 17.74 4.82 4.46
CA LEU A 57 17.56 3.41 4.08
C LEU A 57 16.26 2.85 4.66
N LEU A 58 16.00 3.11 5.95
CA LEU A 58 14.76 2.74 6.64
C LEU A 58 13.55 3.39 5.99
N VAL A 59 13.64 4.66 5.60
CA VAL A 59 12.59 5.40 4.90
C VAL A 59 12.24 4.74 3.56
N ILE A 60 13.25 4.39 2.76
CA ILE A 60 13.05 3.70 1.47
C ILE A 60 12.39 2.34 1.69
N THR A 61 12.88 1.55 2.65
CA THR A 61 12.32 0.23 2.98
C THR A 61 10.88 0.33 3.49
N ALA A 62 10.57 1.31 4.34
CA ALA A 62 9.22 1.57 4.84
C ALA A 62 8.26 1.86 3.67
N GLY A 63 8.68 2.73 2.73
CA GLY A 63 7.92 3.02 1.52
C GLY A 63 7.65 1.79 0.65
N THR A 64 8.68 0.98 0.38
CA THR A 64 8.54 -0.26 -0.39
C THR A 64 7.58 -1.24 0.30
N GLN A 65 7.74 -1.47 1.60
CA GLN A 65 6.87 -2.37 2.36
C GLN A 65 5.42 -1.88 2.43
N SER A 66 5.22 -0.56 2.58
CA SER A 66 3.92 0.08 2.51
C SER A 66 3.21 -0.18 1.17
N CYS A 67 3.92 -0.07 0.04
CA CYS A 67 3.37 -0.38 -1.29
C CYS A 67 2.90 -1.84 -1.39
N PHE A 68 3.65 -2.79 -0.83
CA PHE A 68 3.25 -4.20 -0.81
C PHE A 68 1.99 -4.45 0.03
N TYR A 69 1.88 -3.85 1.21
CA TYR A 69 0.65 -4.03 2.01
C TYR A 69 -0.58 -3.41 1.34
N LEU A 70 -0.43 -2.25 0.70
CA LEU A 70 -1.51 -1.64 -0.08
C LEU A 70 -1.92 -2.51 -1.27
N HIS A 71 -0.96 -3.18 -1.91
CA HIS A 71 -1.27 -4.14 -2.98
C HIS A 71 -2.17 -5.28 -2.51
N PHE A 72 -1.90 -5.86 -1.33
CA PHE A 72 -2.75 -6.92 -0.78
C PHE A 72 -4.13 -6.40 -0.37
N VAL A 73 -4.23 -5.16 0.10
CA VAL A 73 -5.52 -4.50 0.35
C VAL A 73 -6.32 -4.35 -0.96
N ASP A 74 -5.68 -3.90 -2.03
CA ASP A 74 -6.30 -3.79 -3.35
C ASP A 74 -6.72 -5.16 -3.89
N PHE A 75 -5.87 -6.19 -3.76
CA PHE A 75 -6.22 -7.56 -4.11
C PHE A 75 -7.51 -8.01 -3.39
N ALA A 76 -7.60 -7.75 -2.08
CA ALA A 76 -8.75 -8.13 -1.29
C ALA A 76 -10.03 -7.40 -1.71
N ARG A 77 -9.93 -6.10 -1.96
CA ARG A 77 -11.04 -5.26 -2.44
C ARG A 77 -11.55 -5.70 -3.82
N LEU A 78 -10.65 -6.04 -4.74
CA LEU A 78 -11.02 -6.50 -6.07
C LEU A 78 -11.86 -7.77 -6.02
N HIS A 79 -11.45 -8.73 -5.18
CA HIS A 79 -12.18 -9.97 -5.01
C HIS A 79 -13.51 -9.75 -4.26
N ALA A 80 -13.52 -8.94 -3.21
CA ALA A 80 -14.75 -8.59 -2.49
C ALA A 80 -15.80 -7.95 -3.41
N ARG A 81 -15.40 -6.99 -4.27
CA ARG A 81 -16.27 -6.35 -5.27
C ARG A 81 -16.93 -7.37 -6.19
N PHE A 82 -16.18 -8.37 -6.61
CA PHE A 82 -16.69 -9.42 -7.50
C PHE A 82 -17.70 -10.34 -6.78
N VAL A 83 -17.41 -10.74 -5.54
CA VAL A 83 -18.33 -11.58 -4.74
C VAL A 83 -19.60 -10.81 -4.38
N GLU A 84 -19.50 -9.53 -4.01
CA GLU A 84 -20.65 -8.66 -3.77
C GLU A 84 -21.55 -8.55 -5.01
N GLY A 85 -20.96 -8.36 -6.19
CA GLY A 85 -21.71 -8.34 -7.44
C GLY A 85 -22.48 -9.63 -7.73
N ARG A 86 -21.93 -10.81 -7.35
CA ARG A 86 -22.63 -12.09 -7.47
C ARG A 86 -23.78 -12.23 -6.48
N LEU A 87 -23.54 -11.85 -5.23
CA LEU A 87 -24.56 -11.88 -4.18
C LEU A 87 -25.73 -10.94 -4.53
N ASN A 88 -25.45 -9.72 -4.95
CA ASN A 88 -26.49 -8.76 -5.35
C ASN A 88 -27.33 -9.28 -6.52
N LYS A 89 -26.71 -9.92 -7.52
CA LYS A 89 -27.43 -10.56 -8.64
C LYS A 89 -28.29 -11.74 -8.19
N ALA A 90 -27.78 -12.59 -7.29
CA ALA A 90 -28.51 -13.76 -6.82
C ALA A 90 -29.67 -13.40 -5.87
N LEU A 91 -29.55 -12.28 -5.16
CA LEU A 91 -30.58 -11.78 -4.24
C LEU A 91 -31.58 -10.83 -4.91
N ASP A 92 -31.41 -10.53 -6.20
CA ASP A 92 -32.15 -9.51 -6.96
C ASP A 92 -32.27 -8.17 -6.23
N LYS A 93 -31.21 -7.82 -5.50
CA LYS A 93 -31.13 -6.63 -4.63
C LYS A 93 -29.74 -6.04 -4.66
N SER A 94 -29.63 -4.74 -4.90
CA SER A 94 -28.39 -3.96 -4.73
C SER A 94 -28.14 -3.61 -3.26
N SER A 95 -28.19 -4.60 -2.37
CA SER A 95 -28.13 -4.38 -0.92
C SER A 95 -26.72 -4.31 -0.36
N LEU A 96 -25.75 -4.94 -1.02
CA LEU A 96 -24.34 -4.91 -0.63
C LEU A 96 -23.62 -3.81 -1.42
N VAL A 97 -23.34 -2.69 -0.76
CA VAL A 97 -22.69 -1.49 -1.32
C VAL A 97 -21.28 -1.27 -0.76
N GLY A 98 -20.70 -2.29 -0.10
CA GLY A 98 -19.43 -2.16 0.60
C GLY A 98 -18.29 -1.71 -0.31
N SER A 99 -18.15 -2.34 -1.47
CA SER A 99 -17.11 -1.94 -2.44
C SER A 99 -17.34 -0.56 -3.06
N GLU A 100 -18.58 -0.10 -3.18
CA GLU A 100 -18.89 1.26 -3.67
C GLU A 100 -18.47 2.32 -2.64
N ILE A 101 -18.78 2.08 -1.36
CA ILE A 101 -18.36 2.94 -0.25
C ILE A 101 -16.83 3.02 -0.18
N GLU A 102 -16.14 1.89 -0.34
CA GLU A 102 -14.67 1.87 -0.35
C GLU A 102 -14.06 2.62 -1.54
N ASP A 103 -14.66 2.52 -2.72
CA ASP A 103 -14.20 3.26 -3.90
C ASP A 103 -14.39 4.78 -3.74
N LEU A 104 -15.42 5.20 -3.00
CA LEU A 104 -15.63 6.60 -2.63
C LEU A 104 -14.65 7.07 -1.55
N TYR A 105 -14.50 6.30 -0.47
CA TYR A 105 -13.70 6.68 0.70
C TYR A 105 -12.18 6.59 0.45
N PHE A 106 -11.71 5.50 -0.15
CA PHE A 106 -10.29 5.30 -0.44
C PHE A 106 -9.94 5.89 -1.80
N TYR A 107 -10.27 5.16 -2.87
CA TYR A 107 -10.08 5.52 -4.26
C TYR A 107 -10.73 4.46 -5.15
N PRO A 108 -11.12 4.78 -6.39
CA PRO A 108 -11.60 3.77 -7.33
C PRO A 108 -10.48 2.76 -7.59
N ILE A 109 -10.77 1.47 -7.39
CA ILE A 109 -9.73 0.44 -7.47
C ILE A 109 -9.06 0.36 -8.85
N ASP A 110 -9.79 0.68 -9.91
CA ASP A 110 -9.32 0.64 -11.30
C ASP A 110 -8.63 1.96 -11.74
N ALA A 111 -8.56 2.97 -10.87
CA ALA A 111 -7.91 4.24 -11.20
C ALA A 111 -6.38 4.09 -11.22
N PRO A 112 -5.68 4.78 -12.16
CA PRO A 112 -4.23 4.85 -12.14
C PRO A 112 -3.76 5.59 -10.87
N LYS A 113 -2.86 4.97 -10.13
CA LYS A 113 -2.39 5.46 -8.83
C LYS A 113 -0.96 5.03 -8.53
N ILE A 114 -0.29 5.78 -7.66
CA ILE A 114 1.04 5.47 -7.15
C ILE A 114 0.91 5.23 -5.65
N GLY A 115 1.02 3.97 -5.24
CA GLY A 115 0.61 3.58 -3.88
C GLY A 115 -0.86 3.94 -3.65
N GLY A 116 -1.13 4.76 -2.63
CA GLY A 116 -2.47 5.28 -2.33
C GLY A 116 -2.83 6.60 -3.02
N PHE A 117 -1.91 7.23 -3.75
CA PHE A 117 -2.12 8.54 -4.33
C PHE A 117 -2.74 8.45 -5.73
N VAL A 118 -3.90 9.09 -5.89
CA VAL A 118 -4.60 9.21 -7.19
C VAL A 118 -4.47 10.64 -7.71
N PRO A 119 -3.70 10.88 -8.79
CA PRO A 119 -3.44 12.23 -9.30
C PRO A 119 -4.69 13.01 -9.72
N SER A 120 -5.74 12.32 -10.20
CA SER A 120 -7.00 12.95 -10.61
C SER A 120 -7.86 13.43 -9.43
N THR A 121 -7.61 12.92 -8.22
CA THR A 121 -8.37 13.27 -7.00
C THR A 121 -7.42 13.40 -5.80
N PRO A 122 -6.51 14.39 -5.81
CA PRO A 122 -5.42 14.48 -4.84
C PRO A 122 -5.89 14.83 -3.42
N LEU A 123 -7.07 15.45 -3.29
CA LEU A 123 -7.65 15.89 -2.01
C LEU A 123 -8.54 14.84 -1.33
N ARG A 124 -8.76 13.67 -1.95
CA ARG A 124 -9.43 12.56 -1.25
C ARG A 124 -8.59 12.14 -0.05
N PHE A 125 -9.28 11.68 0.99
CA PHE A 125 -8.65 11.33 2.27
C PHE A 125 -7.40 10.47 2.08
N PHE A 126 -7.46 9.40 1.29
CA PHE A 126 -6.33 8.49 1.12
C PHE A 126 -5.18 9.07 0.28
N SER A 127 -5.49 9.87 -0.75
CA SER A 127 -4.48 10.61 -1.53
C SER A 127 -3.74 11.61 -0.65
N PHE A 128 -4.48 12.41 0.12
CA PHE A 128 -3.91 13.37 1.07
C PHE A 128 -3.10 12.66 2.16
N PHE A 129 -3.61 11.56 2.70
CA PHE A 129 -2.91 10.76 3.71
C PHE A 129 -1.61 10.18 3.16
N THR A 130 -1.60 9.68 1.92
CA THR A 130 -0.38 9.20 1.25
C THR A 130 0.64 10.33 1.10
N LEU A 131 0.21 11.51 0.64
CA LEU A 131 1.09 12.68 0.53
C LEU A 131 1.66 13.09 1.88
N HIS A 132 0.84 13.15 2.93
CA HIS A 132 1.27 13.48 4.29
C HIS A 132 2.42 12.57 4.74
N TRP A 133 2.27 11.26 4.60
CA TRP A 133 3.32 10.32 4.98
C TRP A 133 4.56 10.46 4.11
N VAL A 134 4.42 10.57 2.79
CA VAL A 134 5.56 10.76 1.88
C VAL A 134 6.34 12.02 2.24
N THR A 135 5.66 13.14 2.47
CA THR A 135 6.30 14.40 2.89
C THR A 135 7.00 14.27 4.24
N LEU A 136 6.35 13.64 5.22
CA LEU A 136 6.95 13.39 6.54
C LEU A 136 8.23 12.55 6.40
N TRP A 137 8.16 11.43 5.68
CA TRP A 137 9.28 10.52 5.50
C TRP A 137 10.45 11.15 4.76
N LEU A 138 10.17 11.90 3.68
CA LEU A 138 11.19 12.65 2.96
C LEU A 138 11.81 13.75 3.82
N GLY A 139 11.01 14.42 4.65
CA GLY A 139 11.49 15.41 5.62
C GLY A 139 12.43 14.80 6.65
N LEU A 140 12.07 13.64 7.22
CA LEU A 140 12.92 12.92 8.17
C LEU A 140 14.23 12.42 7.53
N ALA A 141 14.16 11.89 6.30
CA ALA A 141 15.35 11.48 5.55
C ALA A 141 16.26 12.68 5.25
N ALA A 142 15.70 13.79 4.75
CA ALA A 142 16.45 15.00 4.46
C ALA A 142 17.09 15.59 5.71
N PHE A 143 16.37 15.60 6.84
CA PHE A 143 16.90 16.05 8.12
C PHE A 143 18.06 15.19 8.61
N ALA A 144 17.95 13.86 8.49
CA ALA A 144 19.06 12.95 8.83
C ALA A 144 20.28 13.20 7.95
N LEU A 145 20.08 13.36 6.64
CA LEU A 145 21.15 13.64 5.68
C LEU A 145 21.83 14.98 5.96
N TRP A 146 21.06 16.01 6.27
CA TRP A 146 21.58 17.33 6.62
C TRP A 146 22.50 17.29 7.85
N ARG A 147 22.16 16.50 8.87
CA ARG A 147 23.02 16.29 10.05
C ARG A 147 24.23 15.40 9.76
N LEU A 148 24.06 14.40 8.90
CA LEU A 148 25.07 13.40 8.59
C LEU A 148 26.19 13.95 7.68
N PHE A 149 25.85 14.68 6.61
CA PHE A 149 26.83 15.06 5.59
C PHE A 149 28.05 15.81 6.12
N PRO A 150 27.93 16.78 7.05
CA PRO A 150 29.09 17.43 7.67
C PRO A 150 30.04 16.46 8.37
N MET A 151 29.53 15.33 8.86
CA MET A 151 30.32 14.31 9.57
C MET A 151 31.03 13.32 8.65
N MET A 152 30.63 13.23 7.37
CA MET A 152 31.10 12.17 6.47
C MET A 152 32.35 12.54 5.65
N GLY A 153 32.68 13.82 5.52
CA GLY A 153 33.77 14.26 4.64
C GLY A 153 33.66 13.66 3.22
N GLU A 154 34.74 13.09 2.70
CA GLU A 154 34.77 12.45 1.36
C GLU A 154 33.87 11.20 1.25
N CYS A 155 33.56 10.51 2.36
CA CYS A 155 32.66 9.35 2.33
C CYS A 155 31.22 9.72 1.97
N GLY A 156 30.83 11.00 2.07
CA GLY A 156 29.48 11.47 1.76
C GLY A 156 29.07 11.19 0.30
N LYS A 157 30.00 11.31 -0.65
CA LYS A 157 29.74 11.02 -2.08
C LYS A 157 29.41 9.55 -2.30
N HIS A 158 30.19 8.65 -1.72
CA HIS A 158 29.98 7.20 -1.84
C HIS A 158 28.65 6.78 -1.19
N TYR A 159 28.30 7.39 -0.06
CA TYR A 159 27.03 7.12 0.59
C TYR A 159 25.83 7.64 -0.21
N LEU A 160 25.94 8.83 -0.84
CA LEU A 160 24.90 9.32 -1.75
C LEU A 160 24.70 8.38 -2.94
N ILE A 161 25.78 7.86 -3.54
CA ILE A 161 25.70 6.86 -4.60
C ILE A 161 24.98 5.61 -4.11
N LEU A 162 25.31 5.11 -2.92
CA LEU A 162 24.62 3.98 -2.31
C LEU A 162 23.12 4.25 -2.15
N LEU A 163 22.73 5.43 -1.66
CA LEU A 163 21.32 5.80 -1.51
C LEU A 163 20.59 5.88 -2.84
N VAL A 164 21.21 6.47 -3.86
CA VAL A 164 20.63 6.54 -5.21
C VAL A 164 20.46 5.14 -5.79
N LEU A 165 21.46 4.26 -5.64
CA LEU A 165 21.37 2.88 -6.08
C LEU A 165 20.27 2.12 -5.31
N TRP A 166 20.22 2.24 -3.99
CA TRP A 166 19.23 1.56 -3.16
C TRP A 166 17.80 2.02 -3.46
N GLY A 167 17.59 3.35 -3.47
CA GLY A 167 16.30 3.94 -3.81
C GLY A 167 15.90 3.65 -5.25
N GLY A 168 16.84 3.74 -6.18
CA GLY A 168 16.64 3.43 -7.60
C GLY A 168 16.24 1.98 -7.83
N LEU A 169 16.92 1.00 -7.20
CA LEU A 169 16.58 -0.42 -7.30
C LEU A 169 15.18 -0.69 -6.76
N ASN A 170 14.82 -0.13 -5.60
CA ASN A 170 13.48 -0.27 -5.03
C ASN A 170 12.42 0.36 -5.94
N LEU A 171 12.67 1.56 -6.47
CA LEU A 171 11.73 2.24 -7.36
C LEU A 171 11.56 1.47 -8.68
N ILE A 172 12.65 1.01 -9.29
CA ILE A 172 12.61 0.19 -10.52
C ILE A 172 11.82 -1.09 -10.27
N TYR A 173 12.06 -1.76 -9.14
CA TYR A 173 11.32 -2.95 -8.78
C TYR A 173 9.82 -2.67 -8.63
N LEU A 174 9.45 -1.62 -7.89
CA LEU A 174 8.05 -1.21 -7.71
C LEU A 174 7.40 -0.85 -9.05
N VAL A 175 8.06 -0.06 -9.89
CA VAL A 175 7.55 0.29 -11.22
C VAL A 175 7.40 -0.96 -12.08
N TRP A 176 8.39 -1.84 -12.13
CA TRP A 176 8.31 -3.08 -12.91
C TRP A 176 7.16 -3.98 -12.45
N PHE A 177 7.00 -4.14 -11.13
CA PHE A 177 5.96 -4.96 -10.53
C PHE A 177 4.56 -4.36 -10.74
N PHE A 178 4.39 -3.06 -10.48
CA PHE A 178 3.08 -2.40 -10.51
C PHE A 178 2.66 -1.85 -11.87
N ALA A 179 3.58 -1.44 -12.75
CA ALA A 179 3.24 -0.76 -14.00
C ALA A 179 2.42 -1.63 -14.97
N LYS A 180 2.61 -2.96 -14.94
CA LYS A 180 1.84 -3.85 -15.81
C LYS A 180 0.44 -4.16 -15.28
N ALA A 181 0.19 -3.89 -13.99
CA ALA A 181 -1.00 -4.33 -13.25
C ALA A 181 -1.35 -5.81 -13.55
N GLN A 182 -0.32 -6.64 -13.78
CA GLN A 182 -0.47 -7.95 -14.41
C GLN A 182 -1.25 -8.90 -13.50
N ASP A 183 -0.99 -8.83 -12.21
CA ASP A 183 -1.67 -9.64 -11.19
C ASP A 183 -3.14 -9.25 -11.04
N SER A 184 -3.43 -7.96 -10.99
CA SER A 184 -4.81 -7.45 -10.91
C SER A 184 -5.61 -7.79 -12.16
N LYS A 185 -5.01 -7.68 -13.35
CA LYS A 185 -5.63 -8.09 -14.62
C LYS A 185 -5.83 -9.61 -14.69
N SER A 186 -4.84 -10.39 -14.27
CA SER A 186 -4.90 -11.85 -14.24
C SER A 186 -6.04 -12.32 -13.32
N LEU A 187 -6.12 -11.75 -12.11
CA LEU A 187 -7.19 -12.03 -11.17
C LEU A 187 -8.56 -11.63 -11.73
N ALA A 188 -8.69 -10.40 -12.25
CA ALA A 188 -9.94 -9.93 -12.83
C ALA A 188 -10.41 -10.83 -13.99
N ASN A 189 -9.48 -11.28 -14.84
CA ASN A 189 -9.77 -12.19 -15.95
C ASN A 189 -10.18 -13.59 -15.45
N TYR A 190 -9.51 -14.10 -14.42
CA TYR A 190 -9.88 -15.38 -13.81
C TYR A 190 -11.28 -15.31 -13.19
N LEU A 191 -11.56 -14.25 -12.42
CA LEU A 191 -12.86 -14.04 -11.80
C LEU A 191 -13.96 -13.92 -12.87
N LYS A 192 -13.75 -13.13 -13.93
CA LYS A 192 -14.70 -13.04 -15.07
C LYS A 192 -14.94 -14.39 -15.76
N LYS A 193 -13.93 -15.26 -15.89
CA LYS A 193 -14.11 -16.61 -16.46
C LYS A 193 -14.87 -17.54 -15.53
N ALA A 194 -14.77 -17.33 -14.22
CA ALA A 194 -15.41 -18.15 -13.22
C ALA A 194 -16.87 -17.74 -12.92
N SER A 195 -17.34 -16.57 -13.39
CA SER A 195 -18.74 -16.09 -13.30
C SER A 195 -19.58 -16.56 -14.46
#